data_AF-A0A1X7M760-F1
#
_entry.id   AF-A0A1X7M760-F1
#
_cell.length_a   1.000
_cell.length_b   1.000
_cell.length_c   1.000
_cell.angle_alpha   90.00
_cell.angle_beta   90.00
_cell.angle_gamma   90.00
#
_symmetry.space_group_name_H-M   'P 1'
#
loop_
_entity.id
_entity.type
_entity.pdbx_description
1 polymer ?
#
loop_
_entity_poly.entity_id
_entity_poly.type
_entity_poly.pdbx_seq_one_letter_code
_entity_poly.pdbx_strand_id
1 'polypeptide(L)'
;MPVDFLTTEQTESYGRFTGEPDELQLARYFHLDEADKEFIGKSRGDHNRLGIALQIGCVRFLGTFLTDMNHIPSGVRHFIAR
;
A
#
# COMPACT_ATOMS: atom_id res chain seq x y z
N MET A 1 -18.87 14.83 -27.02
CA MET A 1 -18.63 15.37 -25.67
C MET A 1 -18.03 14.24 -24.85
N PRO A 2 -16.80 14.36 -24.30
CA PRO A 2 -16.35 13.43 -23.27
C PRO A 2 -17.27 13.63 -22.05
N VAL A 3 -17.91 12.56 -21.61
CA VAL A 3 -18.61 12.54 -20.32
C VAL A 3 -17.58 12.07 -19.30
N ASP A 4 -17.31 12.90 -18.30
CA ASP A 4 -16.49 12.47 -17.17
C ASP A 4 -17.21 11.33 -16.45
N PHE A 5 -16.65 10.14 -16.58
CA PHE A 5 -17.22 8.91 -16.02
C PHE A 5 -17.08 8.87 -14.48
N LEU A 6 -16.04 9.52 -13.96
CA LEU A 6 -15.75 9.59 -12.54
C LEU A 6 -16.13 10.96 -11.99
N THR A 7 -16.67 10.99 -10.77
CA THR A 7 -16.81 12.22 -10.01
C THR A 7 -15.43 12.76 -9.62
N THR A 8 -15.36 14.04 -9.25
CA THR A 8 -14.13 14.65 -8.69
C THR A 8 -13.62 13.86 -7.49
N GLU A 9 -14.52 13.46 -6.58
CA GLU A 9 -14.18 12.66 -5.40
C GLU A 9 -13.60 11.28 -5.78
N GLN A 10 -14.19 10.60 -6.77
CA GLN A 10 -13.67 9.31 -7.25
C GLN A 10 -12.28 9.47 -7.85
N THR A 11 -12.08 10.53 -8.64
CA THR A 11 -10.78 10.87 -9.23
C THR A 11 -9.73 11.18 -8.16
N GLU A 12 -10.11 11.92 -7.12
CA GLU A 12 -9.22 12.26 -6.00
C GLU A 12 -8.90 11.06 -5.11
N SER A 13 -9.82 10.11 -4.97
CA SER A 13 -9.64 8.89 -4.19
C SER A 13 -8.74 7.86 -4.87
N TYR A 14 -8.62 7.91 -6.21
CA TYR A 14 -7.87 6.92 -6.96
C TYR A 14 -6.38 6.91 -6.59
N GLY A 15 -5.85 5.73 -6.29
CA GLY A 15 -4.46 5.56 -5.89
C GLY A 15 -4.11 6.16 -4.53
N ARG A 16 -5.12 6.47 -3.69
CA ARG A 16 -4.93 7.07 -2.36
C ARG A 16 -5.69 6.29 -1.30
N PHE A 17 -5.18 6.34 -0.07
CA PHE A 17 -5.94 5.89 1.09
C PHE A 17 -7.01 6.94 1.44
N THR A 18 -8.27 6.53 1.48
CA THR A 18 -9.39 7.36 1.96
C THR A 18 -9.64 7.18 3.46
N GLY A 19 -8.86 6.32 4.13
CA GLY A 19 -8.95 6.00 5.55
C GLY A 19 -7.98 4.88 5.94
N GLU A 20 -8.03 4.46 7.21
CA GLU A 20 -7.31 3.28 7.70
C GLU A 20 -7.97 2.00 7.12
N PRO A 21 -7.18 1.06 6.56
CA PRO A 21 -7.71 -0.24 6.15
C PRO A 21 -8.21 -1.04 7.35
N ASP A 22 -9.32 -1.76 7.17
CA ASP A 22 -9.83 -2.68 8.20
C ASP A 22 -8.96 -3.95 8.32
N GLU A 23 -9.23 -4.78 9.35
CA GLU A 23 -8.46 -5.99 9.61
C GLU A 23 -8.48 -6.98 8.44
N LEU A 24 -9.60 -7.09 7.72
CA LEU A 24 -9.74 -8.00 6.59
C LEU A 24 -8.94 -7.49 5.39
N GLN A 25 -8.93 -6.19 5.16
CA GLN A 25 -8.11 -5.53 4.15
C GLN A 25 -6.62 -5.67 4.47
N LEU A 26 -6.22 -5.49 5.73
CA LEU A 26 -4.84 -5.70 6.18
C LEU A 26 -4.40 -7.15 5.95
N ALA A 27 -5.19 -8.12 6.39
CA ALA A 27 -4.89 -9.54 6.22
C ALA A 27 -4.84 -9.96 4.73
N ARG A 28 -5.67 -9.36 3.88
CA ARG A 28 -5.75 -9.70 2.45
C ARG A 28 -4.62 -9.09 1.62
N TYR A 29 -4.30 -7.81 1.84
CA TYR A 29 -3.44 -7.06 0.93
C TYR A 29 -2.04 -6.80 1.48
N PHE A 30 -1.91 -6.74 2.80
CA PHE A 30 -0.65 -6.39 3.49
C PHE A 30 0.02 -7.59 4.17
N HIS A 31 -0.55 -8.79 4.03
CA HIS A 31 0.14 -10.02 4.39
C HIS A 31 1.27 -10.30 3.40
N LEU A 32 2.48 -10.54 3.93
CA LEU A 32 3.68 -10.87 3.16
C LEU A 32 3.91 -12.37 3.24
N ASP A 33 3.79 -13.03 2.09
CA ASP A 33 4.10 -14.45 1.99
C ASP A 33 5.62 -14.70 1.94
N GLU A 34 6.03 -15.96 1.80
CA GLU A 34 7.44 -16.31 1.77
C GLU A 34 8.17 -15.77 0.54
N ALA A 35 7.49 -15.64 -0.61
CA ALA A 35 8.09 -15.08 -1.82
C ALA A 35 8.33 -13.57 -1.65
N ASP A 36 7.38 -12.86 -1.04
CA ASP A 36 7.53 -11.45 -0.68
C ASP A 36 8.73 -11.25 0.24
N LYS A 37 8.84 -12.06 1.30
CA LYS A 37 9.96 -11.98 2.26
C LYS A 37 11.31 -12.26 1.61
N GLU A 38 11.38 -13.26 0.73
CA GLU A 38 12.61 -13.57 -0.01
C GLU A 38 13.01 -12.38 -0.90
N PHE A 39 12.05 -11.77 -1.59
CA PHE A 39 12.29 -10.60 -2.43
C PHE A 39 12.75 -9.38 -1.60
N ILE A 40 12.03 -9.06 -0.52
CA ILE A 40 12.36 -7.96 0.39
C ILE A 40 13.76 -8.16 0.99
N GLY A 41 14.10 -9.39 1.37
CA GLY A 41 15.39 -9.75 1.97
C GLY A 41 16.61 -9.40 1.11
N LYS A 42 16.45 -9.31 -0.22
CA LYS A 42 17.49 -8.91 -1.18
C LYS A 42 17.88 -7.42 -1.05
N SER A 43 17.04 -6.62 -0.40
CA SER A 43 17.26 -5.18 -0.21
C SER A 43 18.14 -4.88 0.99
N ARG A 44 18.95 -3.82 0.89
CA ARG A 44 19.93 -3.42 1.91
C ARG A 44 19.31 -2.57 3.00
N GLY A 45 19.44 -2.98 4.26
CA GLY A 45 19.03 -2.22 5.44
C GLY A 45 17.51 -2.26 5.71
N ASP A 46 17.14 -2.13 6.98
CA ASP A 46 15.76 -2.33 7.44
C ASP A 46 14.80 -1.28 6.89
N HIS A 47 15.28 -0.04 6.72
CA HIS A 47 14.46 1.03 6.14
C HIS A 47 14.02 0.71 4.70
N ASN A 48 14.93 0.22 3.85
CA ASN A 48 14.59 -0.14 2.48
C ASN A 48 13.68 -1.37 2.42
N ARG A 49 13.91 -2.35 3.31
CA ARG A 49 13.07 -3.54 3.42
C ARG A 49 11.65 -3.17 3.81
N LEU A 50 11.48 -2.33 4.82
CA LEU A 50 10.18 -1.82 5.24
C LEU A 50 9.52 -1.01 4.12
N GLY A 51 10.26 -0.13 3.44
CA GLY A 51 9.74 0.66 2.33
C GLY A 51 9.19 -0.20 1.19
N ILE A 52 9.90 -1.27 0.82
CA ILE A 52 9.48 -2.20 -0.22
C ILE A 52 8.27 -3.03 0.22
N ALA A 53 8.27 -3.53 1.46
CA ALA A 53 7.14 -4.26 2.03
C ALA A 53 5.85 -3.44 1.99
N LEU A 54 5.94 -2.17 2.40
CA LEU A 54 4.85 -1.20 2.34
C LEU A 54 4.35 -0.98 0.91
N GLN A 55 5.25 -0.84 -0.07
CA GLN A 55 4.90 -0.63 -1.47
C GLN A 55 4.23 -1.84 -2.11
N ILE A 56 4.63 -3.06 -1.76
CA ILE A 56 3.96 -4.30 -2.19
C ILE A 56 2.50 -4.29 -1.74
N GLY A 57 2.25 -3.96 -0.46
CA GLY A 57 0.89 -3.83 0.05
C GLY A 57 0.10 -2.71 -0.64
N CYS A 58 0.73 -1.55 -0.87
CA CYS A 58 0.09 -0.40 -1.52
C CYS A 58 -0.33 -0.71 -2.96
N VAL A 59 0.53 -1.33 -3.76
CA VAL A 59 0.17 -1.68 -5.15
C VAL A 59 -0.94 -2.75 -5.20
N ARG A 60 -0.99 -3.66 -4.22
CA ARG A 60 -2.06 -4.65 -4.09
C ARG A 60 -3.39 -4.02 -3.68
N PHE A 61 -3.37 -3.06 -2.76
CA PHE A 61 -4.57 -2.43 -2.20
C PHE A 61 -5.12 -1.29 -3.08
N LEU A 62 -4.24 -0.39 -3.54
CA LEU A 62 -4.58 0.81 -4.28
C LEU A 62 -4.47 0.64 -5.81
N GLY A 63 -3.79 -0.41 -6.27
CA GLY A 63 -3.47 -0.62 -7.69
C GLY A 63 -2.28 0.20 -8.19
N THR A 64 -1.63 0.99 -7.33
CA THR A 64 -0.51 1.88 -7.69
C THR A 64 0.55 1.93 -6.59
N PHE A 65 1.79 2.21 -6.97
CA PHE A 65 2.83 2.58 -6.02
C PHE A 65 2.63 4.02 -5.52
N LEU A 66 2.94 4.27 -4.25
CA LEU A 66 2.87 5.61 -3.68
C LEU A 66 4.22 6.33 -3.83
N THR A 67 4.20 7.56 -4.33
CA THR A 67 5.41 8.39 -4.41
C THR A 67 5.78 9.01 -3.07
N ASP A 68 4.79 9.29 -2.23
CA ASP A 68 4.99 9.81 -0.87
C ASP A 68 4.46 8.81 0.16
N MET A 69 5.39 8.20 0.89
CA MET A 69 5.14 7.21 1.94
C MET A 69 4.40 7.80 3.14
N ASN A 70 4.36 9.12 3.29
CA ASN A 70 3.65 9.77 4.39
C ASN A 70 2.13 9.56 4.30
N HIS A 71 1.61 9.31 3.11
CA HIS A 71 0.19 9.00 2.89
C HIS A 71 -0.20 7.58 3.32
N ILE A 72 0.77 6.72 3.68
CA ILE A 72 0.47 5.38 4.18
C ILE A 72 -0.05 5.49 5.61
N PRO A 73 -1.27 5.00 5.89
CA PRO A 73 -1.87 5.03 7.22
C PRO A 73 -1.02 4.29 8.27
N SER A 74 -1.20 4.68 9.53
CA SER A 74 -0.38 4.16 10.62
C SER A 74 -0.65 2.67 10.85
N GLY A 75 -1.90 2.21 10.73
CA GLY A 75 -2.27 0.81 10.91
C GLY A 75 -1.53 -0.11 9.95
N VAL A 76 -1.38 0.30 8.69
CA VAL A 76 -0.61 -0.42 7.66
C VAL A 76 0.86 -0.54 8.05
N ARG A 77 1.48 0.55 8.52
CA ARG A 77 2.89 0.55 8.93
C ARG A 77 3.15 -0.39 10.10
N HIS A 78 2.28 -0.35 11.11
CA HIS A 78 2.40 -1.22 12.28
C HIS A 78 2.13 -2.69 11.92
N PHE A 79 1.18 -2.96 11.02
CA PHE A 79 0.89 -4.32 10.58
C PHE A 79 2.08 -4.97 9.87
N ILE A 80 2.74 -4.24 8.97
CA ILE A 80 3.90 -4.74 8.21
C ILE A 80 5.17 -4.81 9.06
N ALA A 81 5.37 -3.89 10.00
CA ALA A 81 6.56 -3.85 10.85
C ALA A 81 6.56 -4.91 11.96
N ARG A 82 5.47 -5.67 12.12
CA ARG A 82 5.30 -6.72 13.12
C ARG A 82 5.95 -8.03 12.68
#